data_AF-H6SN71-F1
#
_entry.id   AF-H6SN71-F1
#
_cell.length_a   1.000
_cell.length_b   1.000
_cell.length_c   1.000
_cell.angle_alpha   90.00
_cell.angle_beta   90.00
_cell.angle_gamma   90.00
#
_symmetry.space_group_name_H-M   'P 1'
#
loop_
_entity.id
_entity.type
_entity.pdbx_description
1 polymer ?
#
loop_
_entity_poly.entity_id
_entity_poly.type
_entity_poly.pdbx_seq_one_letter_code
_entity_poly.pdbx_strand_id
1 'polypeptide(L)'
;MSVLAPHGAVLALLDAYQAVLARLLALAEWERDWLATTPGPLPLDRVHEREALAQEYARLTEAVVPHLLALHAAGHLDAQALEERTRTLVSLMKDNQNRLHARQGVTHRRVTLVMQAIAAHEHEAAPLSERPARREARP
;
A
#
# COMPACT_ATOMS: atom_id res chain seq x y z
N MET A 1 -2.74 20.94 -35.30
CA MET A 1 -2.43 19.78 -36.16
C MET A 1 -2.73 18.52 -35.36
N SER A 2 -3.88 17.91 -35.60
CA SER A 2 -4.30 16.70 -34.89
C SER A 2 -3.80 15.49 -35.68
N VAL A 3 -2.74 14.85 -35.21
CA VAL A 3 -2.31 13.54 -35.73
C VAL A 3 -3.32 12.54 -35.18
N LEU A 4 -4.35 12.24 -35.95
CA LEU A 4 -5.25 11.14 -35.69
C LEU A 4 -4.40 9.86 -35.73
N ALA A 5 -3.99 9.36 -34.56
CA ALA A 5 -3.48 8.01 -34.46
C ALA A 5 -4.48 7.07 -35.17
N PRO A 6 -4.00 6.05 -35.93
CA PRO A 6 -4.90 5.14 -36.62
C PRO A 6 -5.88 4.57 -35.60
N HIS A 7 -7.17 4.55 -35.92
CA HIS A 7 -8.25 4.23 -34.99
C HIS A 7 -8.00 2.94 -34.16
N GLY A 8 -7.32 1.95 -34.76
CA GLY A 8 -6.90 0.72 -34.09
C GLY A 8 -5.83 0.89 -32.99
N ALA A 9 -4.93 1.87 -33.09
CA ALA A 9 -3.94 2.14 -32.05
C ALA A 9 -4.58 2.74 -30.79
N VAL A 10 -5.63 3.55 -30.96
CA VAL A 10 -6.39 4.14 -29.83
C VAL A 10 -7.23 3.08 -29.11
N LEU A 11 -7.82 2.14 -29.87
CA LEU A 11 -8.54 1.00 -29.27
C LEU A 11 -7.59 0.06 -28.52
N ALA A 12 -6.42 -0.26 -29.10
CA ALA A 12 -5.41 -1.07 -28.40
C ALA A 12 -4.91 -0.39 -27.12
N LEU A 13 -4.80 0.95 -27.12
CA LEU A 13 -4.46 1.73 -25.94
C LEU A 13 -5.56 1.63 -24.86
N LEU A 14 -6.84 1.72 -25.25
CA LEU A 14 -7.96 1.55 -24.35
C LEU A 14 -7.98 0.15 -23.73
N ASP A 15 -7.75 -0.88 -24.53
CA ASP A 15 -7.72 -2.28 -24.07
C ASP A 15 -6.58 -2.50 -23.06
N ALA A 16 -5.39 -1.98 -23.36
CA ALA A 16 -4.25 -2.03 -22.44
C ALA A 16 -4.56 -1.32 -21.12
N TYR A 17 -5.16 -0.13 -21.18
CA TYR A 17 -5.57 0.63 -20.00
C TYR A 17 -6.59 -0.15 -19.13
N GLN A 18 -7.63 -0.71 -19.75
CA GLN A 18 -8.65 -1.49 -19.04
C GLN A 18 -8.11 -2.80 -18.45
N ALA A 19 -7.14 -3.44 -19.13
CA ALA A 19 -6.48 -4.65 -18.66
C ALA A 19 -5.60 -4.35 -17.42
N VAL A 20 -4.85 -3.25 -17.44
CA VAL A 20 -4.04 -2.84 -16.28
C VAL A 20 -4.94 -2.45 -15.10
N LEU A 21 -6.04 -1.74 -15.33
CA LEU A 21 -7.03 -1.45 -14.29
C LEU A 21 -7.63 -2.72 -13.68
N ALA A 22 -7.96 -3.72 -14.50
CA ALA A 22 -8.44 -5.01 -14.02
C ALA A 22 -7.41 -5.74 -13.15
N ARG A 23 -6.13 -5.73 -13.55
CA ARG A 23 -5.04 -6.33 -12.77
C ARG A 23 -4.81 -5.62 -11.45
N LEU A 24 -4.88 -4.28 -11.44
CA LEU A 24 -4.79 -3.49 -10.20
C LEU A 24 -5.93 -3.81 -9.24
N LEU A 25 -7.17 -3.96 -9.74
CA LEU A 25 -8.31 -4.37 -8.93
C LEU A 25 -8.12 -5.76 -8.32
N ALA A 26 -7.74 -6.74 -9.14
CA ALA A 26 -7.49 -8.11 -8.66
C ALA A 26 -6.37 -8.14 -7.60
N LEU A 27 -5.31 -7.37 -7.79
CA LEU A 27 -4.22 -7.26 -6.83
C LEU A 27 -4.66 -6.57 -5.53
N ALA A 28 -5.51 -5.55 -5.62
CA ALA A 28 -6.09 -4.86 -4.47
C ALA A 28 -6.99 -5.79 -3.62
N GLU A 29 -7.81 -6.61 -4.28
CA GLU A 29 -8.65 -7.62 -3.63
C GLU A 29 -7.81 -8.70 -2.97
N TRP A 30 -6.80 -9.21 -3.67
CA TRP A 30 -5.86 -10.17 -3.11
C TRP A 30 -5.16 -9.59 -1.87
N GLU A 31 -4.69 -8.34 -1.93
CA GLU A 31 -4.02 -7.68 -0.81
C GLU A 31 -4.97 -7.51 0.38
N ARG A 32 -6.23 -7.15 0.13
CA ARG A 32 -7.26 -7.06 1.18
C ARG A 32 -7.44 -8.38 1.92
N ASP A 33 -7.50 -9.47 1.17
CA ASP A 33 -7.74 -10.82 1.70
C ASP A 33 -6.49 -11.34 2.42
N TRP A 34 -5.29 -11.06 1.91
CA TRP A 34 -4.01 -11.32 2.59
C TRP A 34 -3.93 -10.56 3.93
N LEU A 35 -4.26 -9.27 3.91
CA LEU A 35 -4.28 -8.43 5.12
C LEU A 35 -5.40 -8.82 6.11
N ALA A 36 -6.40 -9.58 5.69
CA ALA A 36 -7.40 -10.13 6.60
C ALA A 36 -6.91 -11.41 7.31
N THR A 37 -6.20 -12.27 6.59
CA THR A 37 -5.96 -13.67 7.00
C THR A 37 -4.53 -13.98 7.41
N THR A 38 -3.55 -13.29 6.84
CA THR A 38 -2.13 -13.67 6.96
C THR A 38 -1.39 -12.66 7.82
N PRO A 39 -0.86 -13.04 9.01
CA PRO A 39 -0.03 -12.16 9.81
C PRO A 39 1.34 -11.95 9.16
N GLY A 40 1.92 -10.77 9.36
CA GLY A 40 3.25 -10.44 8.83
C GLY A 40 3.23 -9.45 7.65
N PRO A 41 4.40 -9.21 7.04
CA PRO A 41 4.55 -8.26 5.94
C PRO A 41 3.88 -8.76 4.65
N LEU A 42 3.67 -7.85 3.71
CA LEU A 42 3.30 -8.22 2.35
C LEU A 42 4.48 -8.88 1.63
N PRO A 43 4.24 -9.90 0.80
CA PRO A 43 5.23 -10.44 -0.13
C PRO A 43 5.83 -9.34 -1.03
N LEU A 44 7.15 -9.25 -1.08
CA LEU A 44 7.87 -8.19 -1.81
C LEU A 44 7.62 -8.24 -3.32
N ASP A 45 7.48 -9.44 -3.89
CA ASP A 45 7.12 -9.66 -5.29
C ASP A 45 5.78 -9.00 -5.63
N ARG A 46 4.80 -9.08 -4.73
CA ARG A 46 3.47 -8.46 -4.91
C ARG A 46 3.51 -6.95 -4.74
N VAL A 47 4.36 -6.45 -3.86
CA VAL A 47 4.61 -5.00 -3.72
C VAL A 47 5.22 -4.45 -5.01
N HIS A 48 6.26 -5.10 -5.55
CA HIS A 48 6.88 -4.69 -6.82
C HIS A 48 5.91 -4.80 -8.00
N GLU A 49 5.08 -5.85 -8.05
CA GLU A 49 4.04 -5.98 -9.08
C GLU A 49 3.05 -4.80 -9.02
N ARG A 50 2.61 -4.42 -7.82
CA ARG A 50 1.71 -3.28 -7.61
C ARG A 50 2.33 -1.97 -8.07
N GLU A 51 3.60 -1.74 -7.74
CA GLU A 51 4.33 -0.53 -8.14
C GLU A 51 4.47 -0.45 -9.67
N ALA A 52 4.87 -1.55 -10.31
CA ALA A 52 4.98 -1.60 -11.77
C ALA A 52 3.63 -1.36 -12.46
N LEU A 53 2.56 -1.99 -11.97
CA LEU A 53 1.21 -1.79 -12.51
C LEU A 53 0.70 -0.37 -12.28
N ALA A 54 1.00 0.26 -11.14
CA ALA A 54 0.60 1.64 -10.87
C ALA A 54 1.30 2.65 -11.79
N GLN A 55 2.59 2.44 -12.06
CA GLN A 55 3.34 3.26 -13.02
C GLN A 55 2.79 3.09 -14.44
N GLU A 56 2.53 1.85 -14.85
CA GLU A 56 1.96 1.55 -16.15
C GLU A 56 0.54 2.13 -16.29
N TYR A 57 -0.28 2.02 -15.24
CA TYR A 57 -1.61 2.63 -15.20
C TYR A 57 -1.55 4.15 -15.35
N ALA A 58 -0.64 4.83 -14.65
CA ALA A 58 -0.46 6.28 -14.76
C ALA A 58 -0.07 6.67 -16.19
N ARG A 59 0.92 5.98 -16.77
CA ARG A 59 1.36 6.20 -18.16
C ARG A 59 0.24 5.99 -19.17
N LEU A 60 -0.53 4.92 -19.03
CA LEU A 60 -1.66 4.62 -19.92
C LEU A 60 -2.82 5.61 -19.72
N THR A 61 -3.05 6.07 -18.48
CA THR A 61 -4.05 7.11 -18.18
C THR A 61 -3.73 8.39 -18.95
N GLU A 62 -2.49 8.88 -18.86
CA GLU A 62 -2.05 10.07 -19.58
C GLU A 62 -2.23 9.93 -21.10
N ALA A 63 -1.96 8.75 -21.64
CA ALA A 63 -2.11 8.47 -23.06
C ALA A 63 -3.58 8.35 -23.50
N VAL A 64 -4.46 7.75 -22.69
CA VAL A 64 -5.85 7.46 -23.07
C VAL A 64 -6.80 8.63 -22.82
N VAL A 65 -6.55 9.44 -21.78
CA VAL A 65 -7.41 10.57 -21.36
C VAL A 65 -7.83 11.50 -22.51
N PRO A 66 -6.93 11.93 -23.40
CA PRO A 66 -7.29 12.79 -24.53
C PRO A 66 -8.32 12.17 -25.50
N HIS A 67 -8.46 10.84 -25.48
CA HIS A 67 -9.30 10.08 -26.39
C HIS A 67 -10.61 9.58 -25.75
N LEU A 68 -10.78 9.65 -24.42
CA LEU A 68 -11.92 9.04 -23.71
C LEU A 68 -13.28 9.56 -24.19
N LEU A 69 -13.41 10.88 -24.43
CA LEU A 69 -14.65 11.47 -24.93
C LEU A 69 -15.03 10.93 -26.32
N ALA A 70 -14.05 10.81 -27.22
CA ALA A 70 -14.26 10.29 -28.56
C ALA A 70 -14.59 8.78 -28.53
N LEU A 71 -13.90 8.02 -27.68
CA LEU A 71 -14.15 6.59 -27.46
C LEU A 71 -15.55 6.32 -26.89
N HIS A 72 -16.01 7.16 -25.95
CA HIS A 72 -17.36 7.08 -25.41
C HIS A 72 -18.42 7.42 -26.46
N ALA A 73 -18.24 8.53 -27.19
CA ALA A 73 -19.16 8.93 -28.26
C ALA A 73 -19.25 7.89 -29.38
N ALA A 74 -18.15 7.17 -29.65
CA ALA A 74 -18.10 6.08 -30.62
C ALA A 74 -18.66 4.74 -30.08
N GLY A 75 -19.09 4.67 -28.82
CA GLY A 75 -19.65 3.46 -28.20
C GLY A 75 -18.63 2.39 -27.82
N HIS A 76 -17.32 2.71 -27.85
CA HIS A 76 -16.24 1.79 -27.48
C HIS A 76 -15.92 1.80 -25.99
N LEU A 77 -16.44 2.78 -25.25
CA LEU A 77 -16.21 2.95 -23.82
C LEU A 77 -17.52 3.21 -23.07
N ASP A 78 -17.80 2.37 -22.08
CA ASP A 78 -18.75 2.67 -21.02
C ASP A 78 -18.07 3.53 -19.94
N ALA A 79 -18.38 4.83 -19.94
CA ALA A 79 -17.80 5.78 -19.01
C ALA A 79 -18.26 5.53 -17.57
N GLN A 80 -19.49 5.06 -17.36
CA GLN A 80 -20.04 4.81 -16.03
C GLN A 80 -19.37 3.57 -15.42
N ALA A 81 -19.25 2.48 -16.18
CA ALA A 81 -18.56 1.28 -15.71
C ALA A 81 -17.08 1.54 -15.42
N LEU A 82 -16.41 2.37 -16.24
CA LEU A 82 -15.02 2.75 -15.99
C LEU A 82 -14.88 3.59 -14.70
N GLU A 83 -15.79 4.54 -14.49
CA GLU A 83 -15.79 5.35 -13.27
C GLU A 83 -16.03 4.49 -12.02
N GLU A 84 -17.00 3.58 -12.07
CA GLU A 84 -17.29 2.66 -10.97
C GLU A 84 -16.06 1.80 -10.61
N ARG A 85 -15.42 1.20 -11.62
CA ARG A 85 -14.18 0.42 -11.42
C ARG A 85 -13.06 1.25 -10.79
N THR A 86 -12.90 2.50 -11.23
CA THR A 86 -11.88 3.41 -10.69
C THR A 86 -12.18 3.77 -9.23
N ARG A 87 -13.44 4.05 -8.89
CA ARG A 87 -13.86 4.32 -7.49
C ARG A 87 -13.63 3.11 -6.60
N THR A 88 -13.97 1.91 -7.08
CA THR A 88 -13.74 0.65 -6.37
C THR A 88 -12.26 0.44 -6.07
N LEU A 89 -11.39 0.65 -7.07
CA LEU A 89 -9.94 0.55 -6.86
C LEU A 89 -9.45 1.51 -5.77
N VAL A 90 -9.88 2.78 -5.82
CA VAL A 90 -9.51 3.79 -4.81
C VAL A 90 -9.99 3.40 -3.42
N SER A 91 -11.23 2.88 -3.29
CA SER A 91 -11.76 2.41 -2.01
C SER A 91 -10.92 1.26 -1.45
N LEU A 92 -10.63 0.23 -2.26
CA LEU A 92 -9.83 -0.92 -1.85
C LEU A 92 -8.41 -0.51 -1.41
N MET A 93 -7.78 0.40 -2.16
CA MET A 93 -6.45 0.90 -1.82
C MET A 93 -6.43 1.63 -0.47
N LYS A 94 -7.44 2.46 -0.19
CA LYS A 94 -7.57 3.13 1.12
C LYS A 94 -7.78 2.13 2.25
N ASP A 95 -8.64 1.14 2.03
CA ASP A 95 -8.92 0.11 3.04
C ASP A 95 -7.68 -0.72 3.34
N ASN A 96 -6.91 -1.09 2.32
CA ASN A 96 -5.65 -1.81 2.48
C ASN A 96 -4.61 -0.97 3.23
N GLN A 97 -4.48 0.31 2.88
CA GLN A 97 -3.60 1.24 3.59
C GLN A 97 -3.96 1.36 5.07
N ASN A 98 -5.26 1.48 5.39
CA ASN A 98 -5.74 1.54 6.77
C ASN A 98 -5.40 0.26 7.55
N ARG A 99 -5.57 -0.91 6.93
CA ARG A 99 -5.22 -2.20 7.54
C ARG A 99 -3.71 -2.34 7.77
N LEU A 100 -2.89 -1.90 6.83
CA LEU A 100 -1.44 -1.87 6.98
C LEU A 100 -1.01 -0.97 8.15
N HIS A 101 -1.56 0.25 8.23
CA HIS A 101 -1.27 1.16 9.35
C HIS A 101 -1.69 0.58 10.69
N ALA A 102 -2.86 -0.06 10.77
CA ALA A 102 -3.32 -0.74 11.99
C ALA A 102 -2.34 -1.84 12.43
N ARG A 103 -1.85 -2.66 11.50
CA ARG A 103 -0.85 -3.70 11.77
C ARG A 103 0.50 -3.12 12.23
N GLN A 104 0.96 -2.05 11.60
CA GLN A 104 2.18 -1.34 12.01
C GLN A 104 2.05 -0.80 13.43
N GLY A 105 0.90 -0.21 13.78
CA GLY A 105 0.63 0.28 15.13
C GLY A 105 0.68 -0.82 16.20
N VAL A 106 0.09 -1.99 15.91
CA VAL A 106 0.17 -3.16 16.81
C VAL A 106 1.61 -3.64 16.98
N THR A 107 2.36 -3.71 15.88
CA THR A 107 3.76 -4.14 15.90
C THR A 107 4.63 -3.18 16.71
N HIS A 108 4.47 -1.87 16.49
CA HIS A 108 5.19 -0.84 17.24
C HIS A 108 4.92 -0.95 18.74
N ARG A 109 3.66 -1.09 19.17
CA ARG A 109 3.31 -1.29 20.58
C ARG A 109 3.97 -2.53 21.18
N ARG A 110 4.00 -3.65 20.46
CA ARG A 110 4.66 -4.88 20.92
C ARG A 110 6.16 -4.67 21.11
N VAL A 111 6.83 -4.00 20.16
CA VAL A 111 8.25 -3.66 20.28
C VAL A 111 8.49 -2.75 21.49
N THR A 112 7.67 -1.72 21.69
CA THR A 112 7.78 -0.84 22.87
C THR A 112 7.66 -1.61 24.17
N LEU A 113 6.69 -2.52 24.30
CA LEU A 113 6.52 -3.35 25.50
C LEU A 113 7.71 -4.26 25.75
N VAL A 114 8.26 -4.88 24.69
CA VAL A 114 9.46 -5.72 24.81
C VAL A 114 10.66 -4.88 25.25
N MET A 115 10.88 -3.71 24.65
CA MET A 115 11.96 -2.81 25.03
C MET A 115 11.82 -2.30 26.47
N GLN A 116 10.60 -2.00 26.93
CA GLN A 116 10.33 -1.64 28.32
C GLN A 116 10.63 -2.80 29.28
N ALA A 117 10.24 -4.02 28.93
CA ALA A 117 10.52 -5.20 29.74
C ALA A 117 12.03 -5.50 29.81
N ILE A 118 12.75 -5.37 28.70
CA ILE A 118 14.22 -5.50 28.66
C ILE A 118 14.86 -4.42 29.55
N ALA A 119 14.50 -3.15 29.38
CA ALA A 119 15.04 -2.05 30.18
C ALA A 119 14.76 -2.22 31.68
N ALA A 120 13.57 -2.71 32.05
CA ALA A 120 13.24 -3.02 33.45
C ALA A 120 14.11 -4.17 33.98
N HIS A 121 14.32 -5.23 33.20
CA HIS A 121 15.17 -6.35 33.59
C HIS A 121 16.65 -5.95 33.73
N GLU A 122 17.16 -5.11 32.82
CA GLU A 122 18.53 -4.57 32.88
C GLU A 122 18.73 -3.64 34.09
N HIS A 123 17.70 -2.87 34.48
CA HIS A 123 17.74 -2.02 35.66
C HIS A 123 17.71 -2.83 36.97
N GLU A 124 16.96 -3.92 37.01
CA GLU A 124 16.85 -4.81 38.16
C GLU A 124 18.09 -5.72 38.34
N ALA A 125 18.78 -6.02 37.24
CA ALA A 125 20.04 -6.78 37.22
C ALA A 125 21.29 -5.91 37.51
N ALA A 126 21.16 -4.58 37.62
CA ALA A 126 22.27 -3.70 37.99
C ALA A 126 22.65 -3.92 39.47
N PRO A 127 23.91 -4.27 39.80
CA PRO A 127 24.27 -4.58 41.18
C PRO A 127 24.21 -3.35 42.09
N LEU A 128 23.66 -3.55 43.30
CA LEU A 128 23.61 -2.63 44.45
C LEU A 128 25.00 -2.22 45.03
N SER A 129 26.07 -2.21 44.22
CA SER A 129 27.45 -2.04 44.67
C SER A 129 27.88 -0.59 44.98
N GLU A 130 26.97 0.38 44.95
CA GLU A 130 27.28 1.77 45.32
C GLU A 130 26.40 2.27 46.48
N ARG A 131 26.49 1.61 47.63
CA ARG A 131 26.19 2.27 48.91
C ARG A 131 27.53 2.68 49.54
N PRO A 132 27.88 3.99 49.60
CA PRO A 132 29.03 4.40 50.38
C PRO A 132 28.77 4.05 51.84
N ALA A 133 29.59 3.15 52.38
CA ALA A 133 29.57 2.77 53.77
C ALA A 133 29.68 4.05 54.63
N ARG A 134 28.69 4.27 55.49
CA ARG A 134 28.79 5.24 56.58
C ARG A 134 30.05 4.91 57.37
N ARG A 135 31.09 5.74 57.24
CA ARG A 135 32.19 5.75 58.20
C ARG A 135 31.66 6.41 59.47
N GLU A 136 31.19 5.57 60.38
CA GLU A 136 31.21 5.89 61.79
C GLU A 136 32.67 6.15 62.18
N ALA A 137 32.99 7.39 62.49
CA ALA A 137 34.22 7.76 63.15
C ALA A 137 33.85 8.50 64.44
N ARG A 138 33.88 7.75 65.55
CA ARG A 138 34.11 8.23 66.91
C ARG A 138 35.14 7.28 67.53
N PRO A 139 36.11 7.76 68.31
CA PRO A 139 35.88 8.56 69.52
C PRO A 139 36.38 10.00 69.43
#